data_AF-A0A6B3HGS9-F1
#
_entry.id   AF-A0A6B3HGS9-F1
#
_cell.length_a   1.000
_cell.length_b   1.000
_cell.length_c   1.000
_cell.angle_alpha   90.00
_cell.angle_beta   90.00
_cell.angle_gamma   90.00
#
_symmetry.space_group_name_H-M   'P 1'
#
loop_
_entity.id
_entity.type
_entity.pdbx_description
1 polymer ?
#
loop_
_entity_poly.entity_id
_entity_poly.type
_entity_poly.pdbx_seq_one_letter_code
_entity_poly.pdbx_strand_id
1 'polypeptide(L)'
;LGIHSADERQRHLDTGSYEPSFEADGVDSESLAQSAPVQPEPLRAVAAPRESAEKPAPATAHTSAELVEMQLGISADAPLCFSCGTKMQRAGSCY
;
A
#
# COMPACT_ATOMS: atom_id res chain seq x y z
N LEU A 1 -13.46 -16.11 -15.05
CA LEU A 1 -14.08 -15.11 -14.16
C LEU A 1 -14.84 -15.88 -13.10
N GLY A 2 -14.28 -15.90 -11.89
CA GLY A 2 -14.75 -16.71 -10.77
C GLY A 2 -15.93 -16.06 -10.08
N ILE A 3 -17.03 -16.80 -9.98
CA ILE A 3 -18.08 -16.49 -9.01
C ILE A 3 -17.58 -16.95 -7.64
N HIS A 4 -17.52 -16.05 -6.67
CA HIS A 4 -17.20 -16.46 -5.30
C HIS A 4 -18.30 -17.36 -4.75
N SER A 5 -17.93 -18.38 -3.98
CA SER A 5 -18.91 -19.18 -3.23
C SER A 5 -19.60 -18.34 -2.14
N ALA A 6 -20.70 -18.85 -1.57
CA ALA A 6 -21.37 -18.15 -0.47
C ALA A 6 -20.45 -18.00 0.76
N ASP A 7 -19.68 -19.06 1.06
CA ASP A 7 -18.69 -19.05 2.14
C ASP A 7 -17.56 -18.05 1.92
N GLU A 8 -17.02 -17.96 0.71
CA GLU A 8 -16.00 -16.97 0.35
C GLU A 8 -16.48 -15.54 0.55
N ARG A 9 -17.73 -15.24 0.16
CA ARG A 9 -18.33 -13.91 0.39
C ARG A 9 -18.52 -13.62 1.87
N GLN A 10 -18.96 -14.58 2.65
CA GLN A 10 -19.10 -14.43 4.10
C GLN A 10 -17.75 -14.07 4.74
N ARG A 11 -16.68 -14.78 4.38
CA ARG A 11 -15.33 -14.49 4.88
C ARG A 11 -14.82 -13.12 4.51
N HIS A 12 -15.11 -12.65 3.30
CA HIS A 12 -14.69 -11.31 2.89
C HIS A 12 -15.37 -10.22 3.71
N LEU A 13 -16.63 -10.43 4.15
CA LEU A 13 -17.29 -9.51 5.07
C LEU A 13 -16.63 -9.50 6.45
N ASP A 14 -16.20 -10.67 6.93
CA ASP A 14 -15.64 -10.81 8.28
C ASP A 14 -14.14 -10.39 8.36
N THR A 15 -13.36 -10.65 7.31
CA THR A 15 -11.89 -10.51 7.30
C THR A 15 -11.34 -9.55 6.25
N GLY A 16 -12.17 -9.10 5.30
CA GLY A 16 -11.74 -8.27 4.17
C GLY A 16 -10.98 -9.02 3.08
N SER A 17 -10.84 -10.36 3.17
CA SER A 17 -10.14 -11.19 2.19
C SER A 17 -10.97 -12.41 1.79
N TYR A 18 -10.84 -12.82 0.52
CA TYR A 18 -11.40 -14.08 0.01
C TYR A 18 -10.46 -15.27 0.20
N GLU A 19 -9.18 -15.00 0.48
CA GLU A 19 -8.17 -16.03 0.69
C GLU A 19 -8.46 -16.82 1.98
N PRO A 20 -8.27 -18.15 1.96
CA PRO A 20 -8.28 -18.93 3.18
C PRO A 20 -7.18 -18.43 4.12
N SER A 21 -7.48 -18.33 5.41
CA SER A 21 -6.47 -18.04 6.42
C SER A 21 -5.49 -19.20 6.49
N PHE A 22 -4.19 -18.92 6.39
CA PHE A 22 -3.12 -19.92 6.55
C PHE A 22 -3.24 -20.72 7.86
N GLU A 23 -3.83 -20.12 8.90
CA GLU A 23 -4.14 -20.77 10.19
C GLU A 23 -5.15 -21.93 10.07
N ALA A 24 -6.04 -21.92 9.08
CA ALA A 24 -7.07 -22.95 8.89
C ALA A 24 -6.53 -24.21 8.18
N ASP A 25 -5.46 -24.06 7.39
CA ASP A 25 -4.79 -25.15 6.67
C ASP A 25 -3.66 -25.80 7.48
N GLY A 26 -3.52 -25.46 8.77
CA GLY A 26 -2.62 -26.15 9.68
C GLY A 26 -1.18 -26.19 9.18
N VAL A 27 -0.66 -25.06 8.68
CA VAL A 27 0.73 -24.98 8.24
C VAL A 27 1.65 -25.23 9.44
N ASP A 28 2.31 -26.39 9.43
CA ASP A 28 3.33 -26.76 10.40
C ASP A 28 4.61 -25.94 10.15
N SER A 29 4.65 -24.78 10.79
CA SER A 29 5.76 -23.84 10.71
C SER A 29 7.08 -24.43 11.19
N GLU A 30 7.06 -25.42 12.10
CA GLU A 30 8.27 -26.09 12.59
C GLU A 30 8.86 -27.04 11.53
N SER A 31 8.02 -27.78 10.82
CA SER A 31 8.46 -28.62 9.69
C SER A 31 9.06 -27.78 8.55
N LEU A 32 8.46 -26.62 8.24
CA LEU A 32 8.97 -25.71 7.20
C LEU A 32 10.30 -25.03 7.59
N ALA A 33 10.59 -24.89 8.88
CA ALA A 33 11.80 -24.22 9.36
C ALA A 33 13.11 -25.03 9.18
N GLN A 34 13.04 -26.27 8.70
CA GLN A 34 14.21 -27.17 8.57
C GLN A 34 15.31 -26.66 7.64
N SER A 35 14.99 -25.80 6.67
CA SER A 35 15.96 -25.27 5.70
C SER A 35 16.52 -23.89 6.08
N ALA A 36 16.01 -23.26 7.14
CA ALA A 36 16.42 -21.93 7.55
C ALA A 36 17.38 -22.01 8.76
N PRO A 37 18.58 -21.42 8.70
CA PRO A 37 19.47 -21.37 9.85
C PRO A 37 18.87 -20.47 10.94
N VAL A 38 18.45 -21.07 12.07
CA VAL A 38 17.98 -20.38 13.28
C VAL A 38 19.18 -19.93 14.12
N GLN A 39 20.02 -19.06 13.56
CA GLN A 39 21.00 -18.35 14.38
C GLN A 39 20.30 -17.12 14.95
N PRO A 40 20.21 -16.96 16.29
CA PRO A 40 19.79 -15.70 16.88
C PRO A 40 20.93 -14.70 16.68
N GLU A 41 21.04 -14.12 15.48
CA GLU A 41 21.84 -12.92 15.32
C GLU A 41 21.19 -11.83 16.19
N PRO A 42 21.96 -11.15 17.06
CA PRO A 42 21.42 -10.01 17.77
C PRO A 42 20.94 -9.02 16.72
N LEU A 43 19.64 -8.69 16.77
CA LEU A 43 19.03 -7.69 15.91
C LEU A 43 19.92 -6.45 15.95
N ARG A 44 20.69 -6.22 14.87
CA ARG A 44 21.41 -4.96 14.72
C ARG A 44 20.33 -3.90 14.75
N ALA A 45 20.40 -3.04 15.76
CA ALA A 45 19.54 -1.89 15.86
C ALA A 45 19.71 -1.08 14.57
N VAL A 46 18.76 -1.27 13.65
CA VAL A 46 18.57 -0.35 12.54
C VAL A 46 18.23 0.95 13.22
N ALA A 47 19.12 1.94 13.10
CA ALA A 47 18.85 3.27 13.61
C ALA A 47 17.47 3.67 13.08
N ALA A 48 16.54 3.92 14.01
CA ALA A 48 15.21 4.38 13.65
C ALA A 48 15.36 5.53 12.66
N PRO A 49 14.59 5.55 11.55
CA PRO A 49 14.55 6.70 10.68
C PRO A 49 14.37 7.92 11.56
N ARG A 50 15.35 8.84 11.53
CA ARG A 50 15.23 10.10 12.26
C ARG A 50 13.92 10.70 11.79
N GLU A 51 12.98 10.93 12.71
CA GLU A 51 11.74 11.61 12.43
C GLU A 51 12.12 12.91 11.73
N SER A 52 11.92 12.92 10.40
CA SER A 52 12.05 14.15 9.63
C SER A 52 10.97 15.04 10.21
N ALA A 53 11.39 16.13 10.86
CA ALA A 53 10.48 17.11 11.44
C ALA A 53 9.31 17.32 10.46
N GLU A 54 8.11 17.02 10.95
CA GLU A 54 6.89 16.92 10.17
C GLU A 54 6.61 18.32 9.59
N LYS A 55 7.17 18.57 8.41
CA LYS A 55 7.01 19.86 7.76
C LYS A 55 5.56 19.89 7.28
N PRO A 56 4.76 20.88 7.73
CA PRO A 56 3.36 20.93 7.35
C PRO A 56 3.26 20.87 5.82
N ALA A 57 2.34 20.03 5.34
CA ALA A 57 2.10 19.91 3.92
C ALA A 57 1.74 21.29 3.34
N PRO A 58 2.18 21.61 2.12
CA PRO A 58 1.84 22.87 1.50
C PRO A 58 0.31 22.99 1.37
N ALA A 59 -0.26 24.08 1.89
CA ALA A 59 -1.70 24.32 1.90
C ALA A 59 -2.31 24.52 0.49
N THR A 60 -1.47 24.56 -0.54
CA THR A 60 -1.83 24.75 -1.94
C THR A 60 -2.09 23.44 -2.69
N ALA A 61 -1.82 22.27 -2.10
CA ALA A 61 -2.14 21.00 -2.73
C ALA A 61 -3.65 20.71 -2.61
N HIS A 62 -4.34 20.63 -3.74
CA HIS A 62 -5.78 20.36 -3.78
C HIS A 62 -6.08 18.86 -3.99
N THR A 63 -5.06 18.08 -4.33
CA THR A 63 -5.15 16.61 -4.47
C THR A 63 -3.90 15.93 -3.89
N SER A 64 -4.01 14.64 -3.60
CA SER A 64 -2.85 13.81 -3.21
C SER A 64 -1.77 13.77 -4.29
N ALA A 65 -2.19 13.81 -5.56
CA ALA A 65 -1.27 13.90 -6.70
C ALA A 65 -0.41 15.17 -6.65
N GLU A 66 -1.04 16.32 -6.43
CA GLU A 66 -0.34 17.60 -6.33
C GLU A 66 0.61 17.66 -5.14
N LEU A 67 0.25 17.03 -4.02
CA LEU A 67 1.12 16.94 -2.85
C LEU A 67 2.41 16.17 -3.20
N VAL A 68 2.29 15.03 -3.89
CA VAL A 68 3.44 14.23 -4.34
C VAL A 68 4.27 14.96 -5.39
N GLU A 69 3.61 15.65 -6.33
CA GLU A 69 4.28 16.51 -7.32
C GLU A 69 5.12 17.62 -6.65
N MET A 70 4.56 18.32 -5.66
CA MET A 70 5.27 19.35 -4.90
C MET A 70 6.44 18.78 -4.10
N GLN A 71 6.30 17.59 -3.51
CA GLN A 71 7.39 16.92 -2.79
C GLN A 71 8.53 16.49 -3.73
N LEU A 72 8.20 16.05 -4.94
CA LEU A 72 9.16 15.63 -5.96
C LEU A 72 9.74 16.80 -6.77
N GLY A 73 9.20 18.03 -6.60
CA GLY A 73 9.59 19.19 -7.39
C GLY A 73 9.19 19.11 -8.86
N ILE A 74 8.17 18.30 -9.18
CA ILE A 74 7.64 18.11 -10.53
C ILE A 74 6.40 18.98 -10.68
N SER A 75 6.32 19.76 -11.76
CA SER A 75 5.09 20.47 -12.13
C SER A 75 4.56 19.92 -13.45
N ALA A 76 3.46 19.17 -13.40
CA ALA A 76 2.74 18.77 -14.62
C ALA A 76 1.73 19.87 -15.00
N ASP A 77 1.78 20.40 -16.22
CA ASP A 77 0.72 21.26 -16.76
C ASP A 77 -0.36 20.36 -17.37
N ALA A 78 -1.21 19.80 -16.51
CA ALA A 78 -2.29 18.91 -16.90
C ALA A 78 -3.59 19.70 -17.10
N PRO A 79 -4.44 19.33 -18.08
CA PRO A 79 -5.76 19.92 -18.21
C PRO A 79 -6.61 19.66 -16.97
N LEU A 80 -7.56 20.56 -16.70
CA LEU A 80 -8.56 20.37 -15.65
C LEU A 80 -9.68 19.45 -16.15
N CYS A 81 -10.17 18.56 -15.28
CA CYS A 81 -11.34 17.76 -15.58
C CYS A 81 -12.56 18.66 -15.85
N PHE A 82 -13.25 18.47 -16.98
CA PHE A 82 -14.40 19.31 -17.34
C PHE A 82 -15.58 19.20 -16.36
N SER A 83 -15.69 18.09 -15.63
CA SER A 83 -16.81 17.84 -14.71
C SER A 83 -16.58 18.40 -13.30
N CYS A 84 -15.35 18.31 -12.78
CA CYS A 84 -15.05 18.69 -11.40
C CYS A 84 -13.94 19.75 -11.26
N GLY A 85 -13.34 20.20 -12.35
CA GLY A 85 -12.28 21.22 -12.36
C GLY A 85 -10.97 20.81 -11.69
N THR A 86 -10.85 19.55 -11.25
CA THR A 86 -9.63 19.05 -10.61
C THR A 86 -8.57 18.72 -11.66
N LYS A 87 -7.30 18.98 -11.34
CA LYS A 87 -6.15 18.64 -12.19
C LYS A 87 -6.12 17.14 -12.49
N MET A 88 -5.99 16.77 -13.77
CA MET A 88 -5.96 15.37 -14.18
C MET A 88 -4.62 14.70 -13.79
N GLN A 89 -4.66 13.44 -13.34
CA GLN A 89 -3.48 12.64 -13.02
C GLN A 89 -2.93 11.95 -14.27
N ARG A 90 -1.61 11.80 -14.36
CA ARG A 90 -1.00 11.01 -15.44
C ARG A 90 -1.44 9.55 -15.37
N ALA A 91 -1.99 9.04 -16.46
CA ALA A 91 -2.32 7.64 -16.66
C ALA A 91 -1.57 7.12 -17.90
N GLY A 92 -0.35 6.62 -17.69
CA GLY A 92 0.49 6.07 -18.76
C GLY A 92 0.92 7.14 -19.78
N SER A 93 0.49 7.01 -21.03
CA SER A 93 0.83 7.93 -22.12
C SER A 93 0.01 9.22 -22.15
N CYS A 94 -1.07 9.28 -21.36
CA CYS A 94 -2.01 10.39 -21.37
C CYS A 94 -2.26 10.92 -19.94
N TYR A 95 -3.02 12.00 -19.86
CA TYR A 95 -3.66 12.50 -18.64
C TYR A 95 -5.13 12.11 -18.64
#